data_AF-A0A438E3P7-F1
#
_entry.id   AF-A0A438E3P7-F1
#
_cell.length_a   1.000
_cell.length_b   1.000
_cell.length_c   1.000
_cell.angle_alpha   90.00
_cell.angle_beta   90.00
_cell.angle_gamma   90.00
#
_symmetry.space_group_name_H-M   'P 1'
#
loop_
_entity.id
_entity.type
_entity.pdbx_description
1 polymer ?
#
loop_
_entity_poly.entity_id
_entity_poly.type
_entity_poly.pdbx_seq_one_letter_code
_entity_poly.pdbx_strand_id
1 'polypeptide(L)'
;MVARRLEKLQRDFLWGGGSLERKVHLINWEAVCAQKEKGGLGIRRIARLNKVLLGKWLWRFAFEEDKLWKKVIMEKFGQEGLGWRTNEARGTFGVGVWKEILKEADWCWDNIEFKVGKGTKVRFWTDHWCGNAALSQTFPLLFELAAHRNATVNEVWDPSFGQGSWNISFSRDFNNWEVDLVGNLLYMLRDYKISSEEDSVLWKGGGSGIFRVKEAYNLLVASNDIVFPNKGIWVDKVPTKVVFFAWEATWGKVLTLDRLQRRGWQFPNRCFLCGCEEETVNHILLHCTVVRVLWEIVLVLFGIQWVFPETVKDMLFSWRGSFVGKKRKKDDGSPVSIFSLSGSNAQDGHLAAGRNGVKRLRTIILT
;
A
#
# COMPACT_ATOMS: atom_id res chain seq x y z
N MET A 1 -2.30 9.62 19.61
CA MET A 1 -3.69 10.06 19.88
C MET A 1 -4.28 10.90 18.74
N VAL A 2 -3.55 11.88 18.22
CA VAL A 2 -4.01 12.79 17.13
C VAL A 2 -4.33 12.04 15.83
N ALA A 3 -3.42 11.18 15.35
CA ALA A 3 -3.64 10.42 14.11
C ALA A 3 -4.95 9.61 14.13
N ARG A 4 -5.28 8.96 15.26
CA ARG A 4 -6.53 8.20 15.43
C ARG A 4 -7.77 9.11 15.38
N ARG A 5 -7.68 10.33 15.93
CA ARG A 5 -8.78 11.31 15.87
C ARG A 5 -8.99 11.82 14.45
N LEU A 6 -7.93 12.13 13.72
CA LEU A 6 -8.02 12.55 12.33
C LEU A 6 -8.53 11.44 11.41
N GLU A 7 -8.04 10.20 11.57
CA GLU A 7 -8.56 9.06 10.82
C GLU A 7 -10.03 8.78 11.14
N LYS A 8 -10.47 9.03 12.38
CA LYS A 8 -11.89 8.97 12.74
C LYS A 8 -12.70 10.04 11.98
N LEU A 9 -12.26 11.30 11.99
CA LEU A 9 -12.94 12.37 11.24
C LEU A 9 -13.02 12.08 9.73
N GLN A 10 -11.96 11.53 9.14
CA GLN A 10 -11.96 11.12 7.73
C GLN A 10 -12.98 10.02 7.44
N ARG A 11 -13.07 9.02 8.33
CA ARG A 11 -14.09 7.96 8.24
C ARG A 11 -15.50 8.50 8.35
N ASP A 12 -15.74 9.30 9.39
CA ASP A 12 -17.06 9.86 9.67
C ASP A 12 -17.49 10.74 8.49
N PHE A 13 -16.61 11.60 7.98
CA PHE A 13 -16.85 12.40 6.77
C PHE A 13 -17.21 11.55 5.55
N LEU A 14 -16.43 10.50 5.26
CA LEU A 14 -16.66 9.64 4.09
C LEU A 14 -18.05 8.98 4.13
N TRP A 15 -18.46 8.50 5.31
CA TRP A 15 -19.75 7.84 5.49
C TRP A 15 -20.89 8.81 5.80
N GLY A 16 -20.63 10.13 5.75
CA GLY A 16 -21.60 11.18 6.06
C GLY A 16 -22.05 11.19 7.52
N GLY A 17 -21.27 10.58 8.40
CA GLY A 17 -21.44 10.65 9.85
C GLY A 17 -20.88 11.97 10.39
N GLY A 18 -21.59 12.55 11.36
CA GLY A 18 -21.19 13.77 12.06
C GLY A 18 -21.17 13.56 13.57
N SER A 19 -20.92 14.62 14.35
CA SER A 19 -21.02 14.57 15.82
C SER A 19 -22.40 14.15 16.31
N LEU A 20 -23.45 14.41 15.52
CA LEU A 20 -24.86 14.19 15.87
C LEU A 20 -25.50 12.97 15.18
N GLU A 21 -24.97 12.52 14.03
CA GLU A 21 -25.51 11.39 13.27
C GLU A 21 -24.47 10.27 13.12
N ARG A 22 -24.75 9.11 13.72
CA ARG A 22 -23.95 7.89 13.48
C ARG A 22 -24.45 7.20 12.22
N LYS A 23 -23.68 7.29 11.13
CA LYS A 23 -23.91 6.49 9.92
C LYS A 23 -23.06 5.22 9.92
N VAL A 24 -23.59 4.17 9.30
CA VAL A 24 -22.94 2.86 9.33
C VAL A 24 -21.79 2.82 8.33
N HIS A 25 -20.60 2.41 8.79
CA HIS A 25 -19.44 2.19 7.93
C HIS A 25 -19.64 0.88 7.15
N LEU A 26 -19.76 0.99 5.83
CA LEU A 26 -20.09 -0.17 4.98
C LEU A 26 -18.87 -1.04 4.68
N ILE A 27 -17.72 -0.40 4.44
CA ILE A 27 -16.46 -1.05 4.08
C ILE A 27 -15.43 -0.79 5.19
N ASN A 28 -14.64 -1.81 5.52
CA ASN A 28 -13.55 -1.69 6.49
C ASN A 28 -12.56 -0.61 6.03
N TRP A 29 -12.16 0.27 6.95
CA TRP A 29 -11.25 1.38 6.67
C TRP A 29 -9.93 0.96 6.02
N GLU A 30 -9.40 -0.21 6.38
CA GLU A 30 -8.19 -0.72 5.73
C GLU A 30 -8.38 -0.99 4.23
N ALA A 31 -9.53 -1.53 3.83
CA ALA A 31 -9.87 -1.71 2.43
C ALA A 31 -10.11 -0.36 1.74
N VAL A 32 -10.76 0.61 2.42
CA VAL A 32 -10.92 1.97 1.89
C VAL A 32 -9.57 2.65 1.64
N CYS A 33 -8.60 2.47 2.53
CA CYS A 33 -7.27 3.04 2.40
C CYS A 33 -6.35 2.34 1.40
N ALA A 34 -6.77 1.20 0.84
CA ALA A 34 -5.99 0.51 -0.18
C ALA A 34 -5.92 1.34 -1.48
N GLN A 35 -4.97 0.97 -2.34
CA GLN A 35 -4.85 1.57 -3.67
C GLN A 35 -6.10 1.27 -4.52
N LYS A 36 -6.43 2.15 -5.48
CA LYS A 36 -7.61 2.00 -6.35
C LYS A 36 -7.57 0.71 -7.17
N GLU A 37 -6.37 0.30 -7.55
CA GLU A 37 -6.06 -0.95 -8.25
C GLU A 37 -6.44 -2.19 -7.44
N LYS A 38 -6.44 -2.07 -6.11
CA LYS A 38 -6.76 -3.13 -5.14
C LYS A 38 -8.13 -2.96 -4.50
N GLY A 39 -8.95 -2.07 -5.05
CA GLY A 39 -10.31 -1.83 -4.59
C GLY A 39 -10.47 -0.87 -3.42
N GLY A 40 -9.45 -0.08 -3.08
CA GLY A 40 -9.63 1.05 -2.17
C GLY A 40 -9.92 2.36 -2.87
N LEU A 41 -9.95 3.45 -2.10
CA LEU A 41 -10.10 4.82 -2.58
C LEU A 41 -8.74 5.54 -2.71
N GLY A 42 -7.64 4.91 -2.27
CA GLY A 42 -6.31 5.51 -2.24
C GLY A 42 -6.09 6.50 -1.09
N ILE A 43 -6.96 6.49 -0.07
CA ILE A 43 -6.83 7.36 1.10
C ILE A 43 -5.64 6.88 1.95
N ARG A 44 -4.67 7.77 2.18
CA ARG A 44 -3.51 7.41 3.00
C ARG A 44 -3.86 7.38 4.48
N ARG A 45 -3.45 6.31 5.16
CA ARG A 45 -3.52 6.21 6.62
C ARG A 45 -2.54 7.18 7.23
N ILE A 46 -3.03 8.11 8.04
CA ILE A 46 -2.22 9.17 8.65
C ILE A 46 -1.15 8.57 9.55
N ALA A 47 -1.47 7.51 10.30
CA ALA A 47 -0.48 6.86 11.16
C ALA A 47 0.70 6.28 10.36
N ARG A 48 0.42 5.57 9.25
CA ARG A 48 1.46 5.01 8.37
C ARG A 48 2.23 6.11 7.64
N LEU A 49 1.53 7.14 7.16
CA LEU A 49 2.16 8.28 6.50
C LEU A 49 3.11 9.02 7.45
N ASN A 50 2.69 9.22 8.71
CA ASN A 50 3.54 9.84 9.73
C ASN A 50 4.80 9.01 9.99
N LYS A 51 4.69 7.67 10.11
CA LYS A 51 5.84 6.77 10.21
C LYS A 51 6.84 6.96 9.06
N VAL A 52 6.37 7.02 7.81
CA VAL A 52 7.24 7.27 6.64
C VAL A 52 7.88 8.65 6.70
N LEU A 53 7.14 9.69 7.10
CA LEU A 53 7.67 11.05 7.19
C LEU A 53 8.73 11.18 8.29
N LEU A 54 8.57 10.49 9.41
CA LEU A 54 9.60 10.39 10.45
C LEU A 54 10.83 9.64 9.94
N GLY A 55 10.63 8.49 9.29
CA GLY A 55 11.73 7.74 8.66
C GLY A 55 12.49 8.54 7.60
N LYS A 56 11.82 9.45 6.87
CA LYS A 56 12.49 10.36 5.92
C LYS A 56 13.58 11.20 6.61
N TRP A 57 13.37 11.64 7.85
CA TRP A 57 14.39 12.40 8.58
C TRP A 57 15.59 11.54 8.96
N LEU A 58 15.39 10.27 9.29
CA LEU A 58 16.49 9.33 9.51
C LEU A 58 17.27 9.08 8.23
N TRP A 59 16.58 8.84 7.11
CA TRP A 59 17.24 8.70 5.82
C TRP A 59 18.03 9.97 5.45
N ARG A 60 17.46 11.17 5.67
CA ARG A 60 18.18 12.43 5.45
C ARG A 60 19.39 12.60 6.36
N PHE A 61 19.30 12.12 7.60
CA PHE A 61 20.43 12.16 8.52
C PHE A 61 21.59 11.30 8.01
N ALA A 62 21.28 10.11 7.49
CA ALA A 62 22.27 9.23 6.90
C ALA A 62 22.81 9.78 5.56
N PHE A 63 21.93 10.22 4.67
CA PHE A 63 22.25 10.61 3.30
C PHE A 63 22.86 12.02 3.16
N GLU A 64 22.41 13.01 3.93
CA GLU A 64 22.93 14.37 3.83
C GLU A 64 24.23 14.52 4.61
N GLU A 65 25.28 14.99 3.94
CA GLU A 65 26.54 15.37 4.55
C GLU A 65 26.61 16.89 4.83
N ASP A 66 27.36 17.27 5.87
CA ASP A 66 27.70 18.66 6.22
C ASP A 66 26.56 19.66 6.47
N LYS A 67 25.36 19.21 6.82
CA LYS A 67 24.26 20.11 7.19
C LYS A 67 24.33 20.55 8.65
N LEU A 68 24.07 21.84 8.90
CA LEU A 68 24.07 22.42 10.26
C LEU A 68 23.12 21.69 11.21
N TRP A 69 21.90 21.37 10.77
CA TRP A 69 20.93 20.65 11.59
C TRP A 69 21.45 19.26 12.02
N LYS A 70 22.19 18.58 11.13
CA LYS A 70 22.81 17.28 11.41
C LYS A 70 23.90 17.43 12.47
N LYS A 71 24.77 18.44 12.34
CA LYS A 71 25.82 18.76 13.33
C LYS A 71 25.22 19.02 14.72
N VAL A 72 24.16 19.84 14.81
CA VAL A 72 23.47 20.09 16.08
C VAL A 72 22.91 18.81 16.73
N ILE A 73 22.35 17.91 15.91
CA ILE A 73 21.84 16.63 16.39
C ILE A 73 22.98 15.72 16.86
N MET A 74 24.09 15.66 16.11
CA MET A 74 25.29 14.90 16.47
C MET A 74 25.92 15.39 17.78
N GLU A 75 26.04 16.70 17.98
CA GLU A 75 26.54 17.28 19.23
C GLU A 75 25.61 16.98 20.42
N LYS A 76 24.29 17.03 20.21
CA LYS A 76 23.31 16.84 21.28
C LYS A 76 23.15 15.39 21.72
N PHE A 77 23.14 14.45 20.78
CA PHE A 77 22.84 13.04 21.06
C PHE A 77 24.06 12.13 20.93
N GLY A 78 25.18 12.62 20.40
CA GLY A 78 26.32 11.78 20.03
C GLY A 78 26.06 10.94 18.78
N GLN A 79 27.03 10.08 18.45
CA GLN A 79 27.05 9.29 17.23
C GLN A 79 27.34 7.81 17.52
N GLU A 80 26.71 6.95 16.73
CA GLU A 80 26.93 5.51 16.71
C GLU A 80 27.02 5.02 15.25
N GLY A 81 27.50 3.79 15.04
CA GLY A 81 27.53 3.16 13.73
C GLY A 81 28.35 3.97 12.73
N LEU A 82 29.56 4.40 13.14
CA LEU A 82 30.50 5.15 12.29
C LEU A 82 29.91 6.47 11.74
N GLY A 83 29.00 7.09 12.50
CA GLY A 83 28.40 8.38 12.17
C GLY A 83 27.11 8.28 11.34
N TRP A 84 26.65 7.07 11.01
CA TRP A 84 25.35 6.87 10.34
C TRP A 84 24.16 7.08 11.28
N ARG A 85 24.35 6.82 12.58
CA ARG A 85 23.29 6.81 13.59
C ARG A 85 23.62 7.78 14.70
N THR A 86 22.58 8.28 15.38
CA THR A 86 22.73 8.95 16.67
C THR A 86 22.57 7.93 17.77
N ASN A 87 23.17 8.18 18.94
CA ASN A 87 22.87 7.35 20.11
C ASN A 87 21.37 7.46 20.50
N GLU A 88 20.92 6.51 21.32
CA GLU A 88 19.60 6.58 21.93
C GLU A 88 19.40 7.90 22.71
N ALA A 89 18.26 8.54 22.49
CA ALA A 89 17.86 9.75 23.23
C ALA A 89 17.45 9.41 24.68
N ARG A 90 18.43 9.14 25.55
CA ARG A 90 18.25 8.86 26.99
C ARG A 90 18.09 10.16 27.80
N GLY A 91 16.99 10.88 27.56
CA GLY A 91 16.58 12.03 28.37
C GLY A 91 15.44 11.67 29.33
N THR A 92 15.57 12.05 30.60
CA THR A 92 14.60 11.83 31.68
C THR A 92 13.35 12.70 31.58
N PHE A 93 13.40 13.83 30.86
CA PHE A 93 12.26 14.74 30.69
C PHE A 93 12.16 15.27 29.25
N GLY A 94 10.95 15.22 28.68
CA GLY A 94 10.59 15.86 27.42
C GLY A 94 10.27 14.91 26.25
N VAL A 95 9.19 15.22 25.52
CA VAL A 95 8.84 14.61 24.24
C VAL A 95 9.69 15.26 23.14
N GLY A 96 10.95 14.85 23.02
CA GLY A 96 11.85 15.38 22.00
C GLY A 96 11.46 14.89 20.60
N VAL A 97 11.38 15.80 19.62
CA VAL A 97 11.07 15.45 18.21
C VAL A 97 12.01 14.35 17.70
N TRP A 98 13.31 14.44 17.98
CA TRP A 98 14.29 13.43 17.58
C TRP A 98 14.05 12.06 18.25
N LYS A 99 13.58 12.06 19.50
CA LYS A 99 13.23 10.83 20.22
C LYS A 99 12.05 10.11 19.57
N GLU A 100 11.04 10.85 19.09
CA GLU A 100 9.92 10.27 18.33
C GLU A 100 10.36 9.78 16.95
N ILE A 101 11.31 10.45 16.30
CA ILE A 101 11.91 9.99 15.02
C ILE A 101 12.64 8.66 15.23
N LEU A 102 13.43 8.54 16.29
CA LEU A 102 14.19 7.32 16.60
C LEU A 102 13.30 6.10 16.90
N LYS A 103 12.04 6.27 17.29
CA LYS A 103 11.10 5.14 17.45
C LYS A 103 10.82 4.40 16.15
N GLU A 104 11.02 5.04 15.00
CA GLU A 104 10.82 4.43 13.68
C GLU A 104 12.15 4.02 13.04
N ALA A 105 13.24 3.96 13.83
CA ALA A 105 14.58 3.69 13.33
C ALA A 105 14.74 2.29 12.75
N ASP A 106 14.32 1.26 13.47
CA ASP A 106 14.52 -0.13 13.05
C ASP A 106 13.94 -0.38 11.66
N TRP A 107 12.66 -0.06 11.46
CA TRP A 107 12.02 -0.18 10.15
C TRP A 107 12.74 0.63 9.05
N CYS A 108 13.22 1.83 9.37
CA CYS A 108 13.91 2.66 8.38
C CYS A 108 15.25 2.04 7.98
N TRP A 109 16.04 1.57 8.96
CA TRP A 109 17.35 0.98 8.74
C TRP A 109 17.28 -0.38 8.06
N ASP A 110 16.25 -1.19 8.33
CA ASP A 110 16.00 -2.46 7.63
C ASP A 110 15.81 -2.27 6.11
N ASN A 111 15.36 -1.07 5.71
CA ASN A 111 15.09 -0.69 4.32
C ASN A 111 16.21 0.16 3.68
N ILE A 112 17.34 0.32 4.37
CA ILE A 112 18.54 1.01 3.87
C ILE A 112 19.62 -0.01 3.52
N GLU A 113 20.30 0.22 2.41
CA GLU A 113 21.52 -0.49 1.99
C GLU A 113 22.67 0.51 1.93
N PHE A 114 23.89 0.03 2.13
CA PHE A 114 25.09 0.84 2.04
C PHE A 114 25.78 0.64 0.69
N LYS A 115 26.11 1.73 0.02
CA LYS A 115 26.98 1.75 -1.15
C LYS A 115 28.39 2.07 -0.67
N VAL A 116 29.30 1.11 -0.85
CA VAL A 116 30.71 1.28 -0.51
C VAL A 116 31.37 2.25 -1.48
N GLY A 117 31.94 3.31 -0.94
CA GLY A 117 32.89 4.21 -1.59
C GLY A 117 34.28 3.93 -1.02
N LYS A 118 34.78 4.79 -0.13
CA LYS A 118 36.03 4.64 0.63
C LYS A 118 36.03 3.46 1.60
N GLY A 119 34.86 3.00 2.05
CA GLY A 119 34.68 1.87 2.96
C GLY A 119 35.01 2.16 4.42
N THR A 120 35.15 3.43 4.83
CA THR A 120 35.54 3.83 6.20
C THR A 120 34.37 3.88 7.17
N LYS A 121 33.14 4.01 6.66
CA LYS A 121 31.92 4.06 7.48
C LYS A 121 31.08 2.80 7.34
N VAL A 122 31.46 1.82 6.53
CA VAL A 122 30.70 0.59 6.32
C VAL A 122 31.41 -0.57 7.01
N ARG A 123 30.71 -1.28 7.91
CA ARG A 123 31.23 -2.49 8.55
C ARG A 123 31.11 -3.68 7.59
N PHE A 124 32.21 -4.39 7.41
CA PHE A 124 32.30 -5.50 6.45
C PHE A 124 31.26 -6.59 6.73
N TRP A 125 31.13 -7.05 7.97
CA TRP A 125 30.27 -8.20 8.30
C TRP A 125 28.82 -7.87 8.60
N THR A 126 28.56 -6.75 9.28
CA THR A 126 27.27 -6.47 9.93
C THR A 126 26.38 -5.53 9.14
N ASP A 127 26.95 -4.67 8.28
CA ASP A 127 26.16 -3.77 7.46
C ASP A 127 25.72 -4.45 6.15
N HIS A 128 24.56 -4.06 5.64
CA HIS A 128 24.04 -4.59 4.38
C HIS A 128 24.56 -3.75 3.22
N TRP A 129 25.69 -4.19 2.66
CA TRP A 129 26.34 -3.52 1.51
C TRP A 129 26.64 -4.46 0.32
N CYS A 130 26.57 -5.77 0.54
CA CYS A 130 26.87 -6.80 -0.45
C CYS A 130 25.74 -7.82 -0.52
N GLY A 131 25.09 -7.96 -1.69
CA GLY A 131 24.01 -8.91 -1.91
C GLY A 131 22.68 -8.51 -1.25
N ASN A 132 21.86 -9.50 -0.87
CA ASN A 132 20.50 -9.29 -0.35
C ASN A 132 20.40 -9.23 1.19
N ALA A 133 21.49 -9.52 1.90
CA ALA A 133 21.55 -9.55 3.36
C ALA A 133 22.97 -9.20 3.83
N ALA A 134 23.14 -8.97 5.14
CA ALA A 134 24.49 -8.79 5.71
C ALA A 134 25.33 -10.07 5.56
N LEU A 135 26.64 -9.92 5.38
CA LEU A 135 27.55 -11.07 5.22
C LEU A 135 27.53 -11.99 6.45
N SER A 136 27.33 -11.45 7.66
CA SER A 136 27.17 -12.24 8.88
C SER A 136 25.93 -13.15 8.89
N GLN A 137 24.88 -12.79 8.14
CA GLN A 137 23.67 -13.60 8.01
C GLN A 137 23.80 -14.65 6.91
N THR A 138 24.55 -14.33 5.85
CA THR A 138 24.77 -15.24 4.72
C THR A 138 25.87 -16.28 5.03
N PHE A 139 26.88 -15.87 5.80
CA PHE A 139 28.02 -16.70 6.19
C PHE A 139 28.23 -16.68 7.72
N PRO A 140 27.28 -17.21 8.52
CA PRO A 140 27.37 -17.17 9.98
C PRO A 140 28.61 -17.87 10.54
N LEU A 141 29.00 -19.01 9.94
CA LEU A 141 30.21 -19.75 10.33
C LEU A 141 31.49 -18.94 10.12
N LEU A 142 31.61 -18.22 8.99
CA LEU A 142 32.77 -17.38 8.72
C LEU A 142 32.81 -16.15 9.64
N PHE A 143 31.65 -15.60 9.97
CA PHE A 143 31.53 -14.48 10.90
C PHE A 143 31.98 -14.86 12.33
N GLU A 144 31.66 -16.07 12.78
CA GLU A 144 32.15 -16.57 14.07
C GLU A 144 33.67 -16.70 14.10
N LEU A 145 34.28 -17.11 12.98
CA LEU A 145 35.73 -17.28 12.84
C LEU A 145 36.48 -15.97 12.57
N ALA A 146 35.79 -14.91 12.13
CA ALA A 146 36.41 -13.63 11.81
C ALA A 146 37.13 -13.03 13.03
N ALA A 147 38.42 -12.71 12.87
CA ALA A 147 39.23 -12.10 13.93
C ALA A 147 38.73 -10.68 14.27
N HIS A 148 38.24 -9.95 13.27
CA HIS A 148 37.73 -8.59 13.40
C HIS A 148 36.29 -8.48 12.91
N ARG A 149 35.34 -8.81 13.78
CA ARG A 149 33.88 -8.79 13.46
C ARG A 149 33.33 -7.38 13.18
N ASN A 150 33.97 -6.36 13.74
CA ASN A 150 33.59 -4.96 13.61
C ASN A 150 34.45 -4.18 12.60
N ALA A 151 35.32 -4.86 11.84
CA ALA A 151 36.18 -4.21 10.85
C ALA A 151 35.35 -3.50 9.77
N THR A 152 35.88 -2.38 9.30
CA THR A 152 35.34 -1.63 8.18
C THR A 152 35.75 -2.25 6.85
N VAL A 153 35.03 -1.96 5.78
CA VAL A 153 35.36 -2.45 4.43
C VAL A 153 36.75 -1.98 4.01
N ASN A 154 37.15 -0.76 4.41
CA ASN A 154 38.48 -0.22 4.14
C ASN A 154 39.60 -1.01 4.83
N GLU A 155 39.41 -1.39 6.09
CA GLU A 155 40.42 -2.15 6.86
C GLU A 155 40.65 -3.56 6.30
N VAL A 156 39.62 -4.15 5.66
CA VAL A 156 39.66 -5.50 5.09
C VAL A 156 40.11 -5.47 3.62
N TRP A 157 40.29 -4.29 3.03
CA TRP A 157 40.71 -4.14 1.64
C TRP A 157 42.19 -3.78 1.54
N ASP A 158 42.95 -4.61 0.83
CA ASP A 158 44.36 -4.36 0.56
C ASP A 158 44.55 -3.79 -0.86
N PRO A 159 44.92 -2.51 -1.01
CA PRO A 159 45.16 -1.90 -2.31
C PRO A 159 46.49 -2.35 -2.97
N SER A 160 47.36 -3.06 -2.26
CA SER A 160 48.72 -3.40 -2.71
C SER A 160 48.74 -4.42 -3.85
N PHE A 161 47.65 -5.15 -4.06
CA PHE A 161 47.54 -6.22 -5.06
C PHE A 161 46.81 -5.78 -6.33
N GLY A 162 47.46 -5.02 -7.22
CA GLY A 162 46.95 -4.74 -8.58
C GLY A 162 45.54 -4.13 -8.64
N GLN A 163 44.50 -4.97 -8.77
CA GLN A 163 43.09 -4.55 -8.70
C GLN A 163 42.53 -4.42 -7.26
N GLY A 164 43.38 -4.61 -6.26
CA GLY A 164 43.06 -4.74 -4.83
C GLY A 164 42.57 -6.14 -4.47
N SER A 165 42.82 -6.56 -3.23
CA SER A 165 42.45 -7.88 -2.70
C SER A 165 41.77 -7.76 -1.36
N TRP A 166 40.87 -8.70 -1.06
CA TRP A 166 40.23 -8.81 0.24
C TRP A 166 41.17 -9.53 1.22
N ASN A 167 41.65 -8.83 2.25
CA ASN A 167 42.47 -9.37 3.32
C ASN A 167 41.61 -9.62 4.57
N ILE A 168 40.94 -10.77 4.60
CA ILE A 168 40.03 -11.14 5.68
C ILE A 168 40.80 -12.01 6.69
N SER A 169 40.99 -11.48 7.90
CA SER A 169 41.67 -12.21 8.98
C SER A 169 40.71 -13.13 9.74
N PHE A 170 41.11 -14.40 9.90
CA PHE A 170 40.37 -15.40 10.66
C PHE A 170 41.18 -15.89 11.87
N SER A 171 40.47 -16.34 12.91
CA SER A 171 41.05 -16.70 14.21
C SER A 171 41.83 -18.02 14.17
N ARG A 172 41.57 -18.87 13.18
CA ARG A 172 42.20 -20.18 12.96
C ARG A 172 42.18 -20.55 11.49
N ASP A 173 42.93 -21.59 11.14
CA ASP A 173 42.86 -22.23 9.83
C ASP A 173 41.50 -22.88 9.58
N PHE A 174 41.16 -23.05 8.31
CA PHE A 174 39.88 -23.60 7.86
C PHE A 174 39.87 -25.12 7.83
N ASN A 175 38.73 -25.71 8.17
CA ASN A 175 38.44 -27.10 7.84
C ASN A 175 38.09 -27.24 6.35
N ASN A 176 38.20 -28.45 5.79
CA ASN A 176 37.94 -28.68 4.36
C ASN A 176 36.56 -28.18 3.89
N TRP A 177 35.51 -28.31 4.71
CA TRP A 177 34.16 -27.82 4.36
C TRP A 177 33.99 -26.30 4.50
N GLU A 178 34.88 -25.61 5.22
CA GLU A 178 34.86 -24.14 5.37
C GLU A 178 35.56 -23.45 4.20
N VAL A 179 36.49 -24.13 3.52
CA VAL A 179 37.19 -23.60 2.34
C VAL A 179 36.21 -23.25 1.22
N ASP A 180 35.20 -24.10 0.99
CA ASP A 180 34.17 -23.83 -0.01
C ASP A 180 33.33 -22.59 0.33
N LEU A 181 33.07 -22.33 1.62
CA LEU A 181 32.37 -21.13 2.08
C LEU A 181 33.19 -19.87 1.81
N VAL A 182 34.50 -19.91 2.03
CA VAL A 182 35.42 -18.81 1.73
C VAL A 182 35.46 -18.55 0.22
N GLY A 183 35.49 -19.62 -0.59
CA GLY A 183 35.41 -19.50 -2.06
C GLY A 183 34.13 -18.78 -2.51
N ASN A 184 32.98 -19.16 -1.95
CA ASN A 184 31.70 -18.51 -2.23
C ASN A 184 31.65 -17.04 -1.78
N LEU A 185 32.25 -16.72 -0.62
CA LEU A 185 32.37 -15.35 -0.14
C LEU A 185 33.22 -14.50 -1.10
N LEU A 186 34.40 -14.96 -1.46
CA LEU A 186 35.30 -14.25 -2.38
C LEU A 186 34.68 -14.10 -3.78
N TYR A 187 33.95 -15.11 -4.24
CA TYR A 187 33.20 -15.03 -5.51
C TYR A 187 32.15 -13.91 -5.46
N MET A 188 31.40 -13.80 -4.37
CA MET A 188 30.41 -12.73 -4.19
C MET A 188 31.08 -11.34 -4.14
N LEU A 189 32.27 -11.24 -3.55
CA LEU A 189 33.01 -10.00 -3.39
C LEU A 189 33.82 -9.57 -4.63
N ARG A 190 33.93 -10.44 -5.65
CA ARG A 190 34.81 -10.24 -6.82
C ARG A 190 34.53 -8.94 -7.59
N ASP A 191 33.27 -8.55 -7.66
CA ASP A 191 32.84 -7.38 -8.45
C ASP A 191 32.87 -6.07 -7.63
N TYR A 192 33.15 -6.15 -6.33
CA TYR A 192 33.21 -4.98 -5.45
C TYR A 192 34.62 -4.42 -5.37
N LYS A 193 34.72 -3.09 -5.51
CA LYS A 193 35.97 -2.35 -5.39
C LYS A 193 35.74 -1.08 -4.58
N ILE A 194 36.70 -0.74 -3.73
CA ILE A 194 36.72 0.55 -3.04
C ILE A 194 36.96 1.65 -4.06
N SER A 195 36.22 2.75 -3.95
CA SER A 195 36.37 3.94 -4.78
C SER A 195 36.89 5.12 -3.94
N SER A 196 37.24 6.22 -4.61
CA SER A 196 37.58 7.47 -3.92
C SER A 196 36.36 8.27 -3.45
N GLU A 197 35.14 7.85 -3.81
CA GLU A 197 33.89 8.49 -3.39
C GLU A 197 33.62 8.22 -1.90
N GLU A 198 32.89 9.11 -1.24
CA GLU A 198 32.43 8.85 0.13
C GLU A 198 31.43 7.69 0.15
N ASP A 199 31.40 6.96 1.26
CA ASP A 199 30.36 5.95 1.50
C ASP A 199 28.99 6.61 1.49
N SER A 200 27.98 5.92 0.96
CA SER A 200 26.63 6.48 0.86
C SER A 200 25.56 5.43 1.17
N VAL A 201 24.34 5.89 1.41
CA VAL A 201 23.18 5.03 1.68
C VAL A 201 22.21 5.03 0.50
N LEU A 202 21.70 3.84 0.18
CA LEU A 202 20.67 3.59 -0.80
C LEU A 202 19.40 3.13 -0.11
N TRP A 203 18.26 3.47 -0.69
CA TRP A 203 16.96 3.00 -0.23
C TRP A 203 16.53 1.79 -1.06
N LYS A 204 16.22 0.66 -0.39
CA LYS A 204 15.76 -0.59 -1.04
C LYS A 204 14.46 -0.41 -1.83
N GLY A 205 13.61 0.48 -1.35
CA GLY A 205 12.24 0.65 -1.84
C GLY A 205 12.14 1.55 -3.06
N GLY A 206 12.19 0.95 -4.26
CA GLY A 206 12.02 1.66 -5.52
C GLY A 206 13.37 1.90 -6.20
N GLY A 207 13.49 1.44 -7.46
CA GLY A 207 14.76 1.25 -8.17
C GLY A 207 15.62 2.49 -8.44
N SER A 208 15.32 3.64 -7.81
CA SER A 208 16.14 4.85 -7.87
C SER A 208 17.19 4.95 -6.76
N GLY A 209 17.12 4.10 -5.72
CA GLY A 209 18.03 4.16 -4.57
C GLY A 209 17.82 5.38 -3.66
N ILE A 210 16.84 6.24 -3.96
CA ILE A 210 16.53 7.45 -3.19
C ILE A 210 15.23 7.24 -2.40
N PHE A 211 15.19 7.73 -1.16
CA PHE A 211 13.97 7.66 -0.35
C PHE A 211 12.86 8.52 -0.94
N ARG A 212 11.82 7.86 -1.47
CA ARG A 212 10.57 8.49 -1.90
C ARG A 212 9.44 8.11 -0.98
N VAL A 213 8.75 9.12 -0.42
CA VAL A 213 7.64 8.91 0.52
C VAL A 213 6.55 8.01 -0.06
N LYS A 214 6.27 8.11 -1.36
CA LYS A 214 5.28 7.25 -2.04
C LYS A 214 5.70 5.78 -2.02
N GLU A 215 6.96 5.49 -2.34
CA GLU A 215 7.51 4.13 -2.42
C GLU A 215 7.65 3.52 -1.03
N ALA A 216 8.21 4.27 -0.08
CA ALA A 216 8.29 3.87 1.32
C ALA A 216 6.91 3.64 1.97
N TYR A 217 5.90 4.45 1.62
CA TYR A 217 4.52 4.22 2.07
C TYR A 217 3.94 2.93 1.49
N ASN A 218 4.20 2.64 0.21
CA ASN A 218 3.74 1.41 -0.42
C ASN A 218 4.38 0.16 0.22
N LEU A 219 5.64 0.22 0.65
CA LEU A 219 6.28 -0.88 1.40
C LEU A 219 5.56 -1.19 2.72
N LEU A 220 5.02 -0.16 3.41
CA LEU A 220 4.26 -0.34 4.66
C LEU A 220 2.83 -0.82 4.45
N VAL A 221 2.29 -0.71 3.24
CA VAL A 221 0.94 -1.16 2.91
C VAL A 221 1.07 -2.54 2.29
N ALA A 222 0.81 -3.57 3.09
CA ALA A 222 0.78 -4.96 2.62
C ALA A 222 0.04 -5.06 1.28
N SER A 223 0.69 -5.70 0.31
CA SER A 223 0.08 -6.01 -0.96
C SER A 223 -0.94 -7.12 -0.75
N ASN A 224 -2.17 -6.77 -0.42
CA ASN A 224 -3.25 -7.74 -0.58
C ASN A 224 -3.38 -8.04 -2.07
N ASP A 225 -3.26 -9.31 -2.47
CA ASP A 225 -3.44 -9.78 -3.85
C ASP A 225 -4.93 -9.87 -4.22
N ILE A 226 -5.69 -8.85 -3.83
CA ILE A 226 -7.09 -8.75 -4.18
C ILE A 226 -7.16 -8.31 -5.63
N VAL A 227 -7.58 -9.23 -6.49
CA VAL A 227 -7.96 -8.92 -7.86
C VAL A 227 -9.24 -8.06 -7.81
N PHE A 228 -9.14 -6.82 -8.30
CA PHE A 228 -10.23 -5.84 -8.28
C PHE A 228 -10.44 -5.19 -9.67
N PRO A 229 -11.69 -5.00 -10.13
CA PRO A 229 -11.98 -4.52 -11.49
C PRO A 229 -11.84 -2.98 -11.62
N ASN A 230 -10.66 -2.44 -11.30
CA ASN A 230 -10.42 -0.98 -11.18
C ASN A 230 -10.88 -0.13 -12.38
N LYS A 231 -10.47 -0.47 -13.62
CA LYS A 231 -10.83 0.26 -14.85
C LYS A 231 -12.32 0.14 -15.22
N GLY A 232 -13.02 -0.85 -14.65
CA GLY A 232 -14.47 -0.99 -14.85
C GLY A 232 -15.27 -0.04 -13.97
N ILE A 233 -14.69 0.41 -12.85
CA ILE A 233 -15.35 1.24 -11.85
C ILE A 233 -14.94 2.70 -11.98
N TRP A 234 -13.63 2.96 -12.04
CA TRP A 234 -13.08 4.32 -12.10
C TRP A 234 -13.09 4.83 -13.55
N VAL A 235 -14.23 5.33 -14.01
CA VAL A 235 -14.46 5.83 -15.38
C VAL A 235 -14.67 7.36 -15.35
N ASP A 236 -13.92 8.10 -16.16
CA ASP A 236 -13.83 9.58 -16.07
C ASP A 236 -15.13 10.32 -16.42
N LYS A 237 -15.99 9.75 -17.28
CA LYS A 237 -17.22 10.39 -17.78
C LYS A 237 -18.46 10.11 -16.94
N VAL A 238 -18.33 9.41 -15.82
CA VAL A 238 -19.47 8.99 -15.00
C VAL A 238 -19.53 9.81 -13.71
N PRO A 239 -20.72 10.26 -13.25
CA PRO A 239 -20.84 10.98 -11.99
C PRO A 239 -20.25 10.19 -10.81
N THR A 240 -19.52 10.88 -9.92
CA THR A 240 -18.81 10.28 -8.78
C THR A 240 -19.72 9.44 -7.88
N LYS A 241 -21.00 9.80 -7.75
CA LYS A 241 -21.99 9.04 -6.97
C LYS A 241 -22.22 7.62 -7.53
N VAL A 242 -22.27 7.48 -8.85
CA VAL A 242 -22.46 6.18 -9.54
C VAL A 242 -21.23 5.31 -9.36
N VAL A 243 -20.05 5.91 -9.55
CA VAL A 243 -18.75 5.26 -9.40
C VAL A 243 -18.59 4.74 -7.97
N PHE A 244 -18.94 5.57 -6.98
CA PHE A 244 -18.89 5.19 -5.57
C PHE A 244 -19.86 4.05 -5.24
N PHE A 245 -21.09 4.11 -5.78
CA PHE A 245 -22.07 3.03 -5.62
C PHE A 245 -21.60 1.71 -6.28
N ALA A 246 -21.05 1.76 -7.48
CA ALA A 246 -20.50 0.58 -8.16
C ALA A 246 -19.31 -0.02 -7.39
N TRP A 247 -18.47 0.84 -6.79
CA TRP A 247 -17.41 0.43 -5.87
C TRP A 247 -17.98 -0.29 -4.63
N GLU A 248 -19.01 0.25 -3.97
CA GLU A 248 -19.69 -0.41 -2.85
C GLU A 248 -20.33 -1.75 -3.25
N ALA A 249 -20.97 -1.80 -4.41
CA ALA A 249 -21.61 -2.99 -4.96
C ALA A 249 -20.60 -4.10 -5.27
N THR A 250 -19.41 -3.74 -5.76
CA THR A 250 -18.32 -4.70 -6.03
C THR A 250 -17.80 -5.35 -4.75
N TRP A 251 -17.76 -4.61 -3.64
CA TRP A 251 -17.47 -5.17 -2.32
C TRP A 251 -18.66 -5.93 -1.71
N GLY A 252 -19.83 -5.89 -2.37
CA GLY A 252 -21.09 -6.40 -1.87
C GLY A 252 -21.55 -5.68 -0.61
N LYS A 253 -21.16 -4.42 -0.40
CA LYS A 253 -21.41 -3.64 0.82
C LYS A 253 -22.47 -2.55 0.62
N VAL A 254 -23.45 -2.80 -0.23
CA VAL A 254 -24.65 -1.95 -0.36
C VAL A 254 -25.64 -2.29 0.78
N LEU A 255 -26.50 -1.33 1.15
CA LEU A 255 -27.50 -1.47 2.23
C LEU A 255 -28.72 -2.32 1.80
N THR A 256 -28.50 -3.57 1.39
CA THR A 256 -29.56 -4.54 1.11
C THR A 256 -30.12 -5.18 2.39
N LEU A 257 -31.34 -5.70 2.34
CA LEU A 257 -31.99 -6.31 3.51
C LEU A 257 -31.16 -7.45 4.12
N ASP A 258 -30.51 -8.30 3.32
CA ASP A 258 -29.62 -9.37 3.82
C ASP A 258 -28.44 -8.81 4.66
N ARG A 259 -27.94 -7.62 4.31
CA ARG A 259 -26.84 -6.96 5.03
C ARG A 259 -27.31 -6.31 6.33
N LEU A 260 -28.54 -5.80 6.34
CA LEU A 260 -29.15 -5.24 7.54
C LEU A 260 -29.53 -6.34 8.54
N GLN A 261 -30.03 -7.49 8.07
CA GLN A 261 -30.29 -8.66 8.92
C GLN A 261 -29.01 -9.17 9.61
N ARG A 262 -27.90 -9.30 8.86
CA ARG A 262 -26.59 -9.64 9.45
C ARG A 262 -26.09 -8.64 10.50
N ARG A 263 -26.70 -7.45 10.58
CA ARG A 263 -26.41 -6.42 11.59
C ARG A 263 -27.41 -6.42 12.75
N GLY A 264 -28.26 -7.44 12.85
CA GLY A 264 -29.19 -7.65 13.96
C GLY A 264 -30.59 -7.05 13.76
N TRP A 265 -30.92 -6.52 12.57
CA TRP A 265 -32.26 -6.02 12.30
C TRP A 265 -33.22 -7.19 12.01
N GLN A 266 -34.39 -7.19 12.65
CA GLN A 266 -35.38 -8.24 12.52
C GLN A 266 -36.51 -7.79 11.58
N PHE A 267 -36.46 -8.23 10.32
CA PHE A 267 -37.53 -8.07 9.35
C PHE A 267 -37.44 -9.16 8.27
N PRO A 268 -38.54 -9.49 7.58
CA PRO A 268 -38.52 -10.46 6.49
C PRO A 268 -37.68 -9.93 5.32
N ASN A 269 -36.70 -10.72 4.89
CA ASN A 269 -35.90 -10.39 3.71
C ASN A 269 -36.64 -10.82 2.45
N ARG A 270 -37.27 -9.86 1.77
CA ARG A 270 -37.84 -10.06 0.45
C ARG A 270 -37.44 -8.89 -0.44
N CYS A 271 -37.01 -9.19 -1.66
CA CYS A 271 -36.65 -8.19 -2.65
C CYS A 271 -37.79 -7.21 -2.84
N PHE A 272 -37.49 -5.92 -2.70
CA PHE A 272 -38.50 -4.89 -2.85
C PHE A 272 -39.11 -4.81 -4.25
N LEU A 273 -38.36 -5.22 -5.29
CA LEU A 273 -38.80 -5.10 -6.68
C LEU A 273 -39.67 -6.29 -7.12
N CYS A 274 -39.20 -7.53 -6.94
CA CYS A 274 -39.94 -8.70 -7.40
C CYS A 274 -40.83 -9.33 -6.32
N GLY A 275 -40.54 -9.14 -5.02
CA GLY A 275 -41.26 -9.76 -3.91
C GLY A 275 -41.08 -11.28 -3.77
N CYS A 276 -40.36 -11.94 -4.68
CA CYS A 276 -40.25 -13.39 -4.77
C CYS A 276 -39.04 -13.98 -4.03
N GLU A 277 -37.89 -13.31 -4.13
CA GLU A 277 -36.59 -13.82 -3.66
C GLU A 277 -36.02 -12.93 -2.54
N GLU A 278 -34.96 -13.40 -1.89
CA GLU A 278 -34.21 -12.59 -0.91
C GLU A 278 -33.50 -11.38 -1.55
N GLU A 279 -33.55 -10.23 -0.89
CA GLU A 279 -32.83 -9.03 -1.33
C GLU A 279 -31.34 -9.14 -0.99
N THR A 280 -30.55 -9.47 -2.01
CA THR A 280 -29.09 -9.40 -1.98
C THR A 280 -28.58 -8.40 -3.02
N VAL A 281 -27.33 -7.95 -2.88
CA VAL A 281 -26.71 -7.03 -3.86
C VAL A 281 -26.73 -7.61 -5.27
N ASN A 282 -26.41 -8.89 -5.42
CA ASN A 282 -26.41 -9.56 -6.72
C ASN A 282 -27.84 -9.74 -7.25
N HIS A 283 -28.80 -10.09 -6.38
CA HIS A 283 -30.20 -10.22 -6.80
C HIS A 283 -30.76 -8.88 -7.27
N ILE A 284 -30.68 -7.83 -6.45
CA ILE A 284 -31.30 -6.54 -6.80
C ILE A 284 -30.62 -5.83 -7.97
N LEU A 285 -29.33 -6.11 -8.26
CA LEU A 285 -28.63 -5.47 -9.37
C LEU A 285 -28.58 -6.29 -10.66
N LEU A 286 -28.66 -7.62 -10.57
CA LEU A 286 -28.48 -8.52 -11.72
C LEU A 286 -29.66 -9.48 -11.92
N HIS A 287 -30.07 -10.21 -10.88
CA HIS A 287 -30.92 -11.40 -11.05
C HIS A 287 -32.42 -11.17 -10.81
N CYS A 288 -32.80 -10.01 -10.27
CA CYS A 288 -34.19 -9.65 -10.05
C CYS A 288 -34.94 -9.60 -11.39
N THR A 289 -36.12 -10.22 -11.46
CA THR A 289 -36.92 -10.30 -12.70
C THR A 289 -37.18 -8.93 -13.32
N VAL A 290 -37.54 -7.94 -12.51
CA VAL A 290 -37.75 -6.55 -12.96
C VAL A 290 -36.47 -5.96 -13.53
N VAL A 291 -35.33 -6.19 -12.88
CA VAL A 291 -34.03 -5.62 -13.28
C VAL A 291 -33.46 -6.32 -14.49
N ARG A 292 -33.70 -7.62 -14.65
CA ARG A 292 -33.36 -8.38 -15.85
C ARG A 292 -34.05 -7.82 -17.09
N VAL A 293 -35.33 -7.47 -17.00
CA VAL A 293 -36.07 -6.83 -18.11
C VAL A 293 -35.43 -5.47 -18.46
N LEU A 294 -35.09 -4.66 -17.46
CA LEU A 294 -34.39 -3.39 -17.69
C LEU A 294 -33.04 -3.60 -18.39
N TRP A 295 -32.26 -4.59 -17.94
CA TRP A 295 -31.01 -4.94 -18.59
C TRP A 295 -31.21 -5.42 -20.02
N GLU A 296 -32.21 -6.24 -20.30
CA GLU A 296 -32.52 -6.72 -21.66
C GLU A 296 -32.83 -5.55 -22.61
N ILE A 297 -33.62 -4.57 -22.16
CA ILE A 297 -33.89 -3.35 -22.95
C ILE A 297 -32.59 -2.62 -23.27
N VAL A 298 -31.75 -2.39 -22.26
CA VAL A 298 -30.47 -1.71 -22.44
C VAL A 298 -29.55 -2.50 -23.37
N LEU A 299 -29.41 -3.80 -23.15
CA LEU A 299 -28.56 -4.67 -23.95
C LEU A 299 -28.98 -4.67 -25.42
N VAL A 300 -30.29 -4.68 -25.70
CA VAL A 300 -30.84 -4.52 -27.06
C VAL A 300 -30.52 -3.16 -27.65
N LEU A 301 -30.66 -2.07 -26.89
CA LEU A 301 -30.29 -0.71 -27.35
C LEU A 301 -28.81 -0.60 -27.75
N PHE A 302 -27.94 -1.34 -27.08
CA PHE A 302 -26.51 -1.40 -27.38
C PHE A 302 -26.13 -2.54 -28.35
N GLY A 303 -27.07 -3.39 -28.77
CA GLY A 303 -26.84 -4.53 -29.65
C GLY A 303 -25.96 -5.62 -29.03
N ILE A 304 -26.00 -5.78 -27.70
CA ILE A 304 -25.17 -6.71 -26.94
C ILE A 304 -26.03 -7.91 -26.53
N GLN A 305 -25.53 -9.13 -26.77
CA GLN A 305 -26.06 -10.33 -26.13
C GLN A 305 -25.20 -10.66 -24.92
N TRP A 306 -25.84 -10.83 -23.76
CA TRP A 306 -25.13 -11.00 -22.49
C TRP A 306 -25.77 -12.05 -21.60
N VAL A 307 -24.92 -12.79 -20.88
CA VAL A 307 -25.33 -13.69 -19.81
C VAL A 307 -24.77 -13.14 -18.50
N PHE A 308 -25.66 -12.86 -17.55
CA PHE A 308 -25.26 -12.29 -16.26
C PHE A 308 -24.56 -13.34 -15.39
N PRO A 309 -23.32 -13.06 -14.92
CA PRO A 309 -22.65 -13.94 -13.97
C PRO A 309 -23.30 -13.83 -12.58
N GLU A 310 -22.92 -14.72 -11.67
CA GLU A 310 -23.51 -14.80 -10.33
C GLU A 310 -23.32 -13.51 -9.54
N THR A 311 -22.17 -12.81 -9.70
CA THR A 311 -21.84 -11.63 -8.90
C THR A 311 -21.62 -10.37 -9.72
N VAL A 312 -21.90 -9.21 -9.08
CA VAL A 312 -21.61 -7.87 -9.66
C VAL A 312 -20.11 -7.71 -9.93
N LYS A 313 -19.26 -8.28 -9.06
CA LYS A 313 -17.81 -8.25 -9.24
C LYS A 313 -17.41 -8.96 -10.54
N ASP A 314 -17.94 -10.16 -10.78
CA ASP A 314 -17.64 -10.93 -11.98
C ASP A 314 -18.19 -10.28 -13.24
N MET A 315 -19.37 -9.65 -13.16
CA MET A 315 -19.93 -8.86 -14.26
C MET A 315 -18.98 -7.74 -14.69
N LEU A 316 -18.41 -7.01 -13.73
CA LEU A 316 -17.46 -5.94 -14.02
C LEU A 316 -16.11 -6.45 -14.56
N PHE A 317 -15.72 -7.69 -14.24
CA PHE A 317 -14.56 -8.34 -14.83
C PHE A 317 -14.81 -8.80 -16.27
N SER A 318 -15.91 -9.51 -16.50
CA SER A 318 -16.23 -10.13 -17.79
C SER A 318 -16.57 -9.09 -18.86
N TRP A 319 -17.06 -7.91 -18.47
CA TRP A 319 -17.37 -6.82 -19.39
C TRP A 319 -16.15 -6.31 -20.20
N ARG A 320 -14.92 -6.72 -19.85
CA ARG A 320 -13.70 -6.36 -20.57
C ARG A 320 -13.44 -7.15 -21.87
N GLY A 321 -14.40 -7.92 -22.38
CA GLY A 321 -14.31 -8.62 -23.65
C GLY A 321 -14.63 -7.76 -24.88
N SER A 322 -14.08 -8.12 -26.03
CA SER A 322 -14.19 -7.52 -27.37
C SER A 322 -15.59 -7.53 -28.01
N PHE A 323 -16.65 -7.34 -27.21
CA PHE A 323 -18.05 -7.38 -27.64
C PHE A 323 -18.58 -6.02 -28.12
N VAL A 324 -17.84 -4.93 -27.88
CA VAL A 324 -18.13 -3.63 -28.51
C VAL A 324 -17.54 -3.65 -29.90
N GLY A 325 -18.39 -3.94 -30.90
CA GLY A 325 -18.02 -3.92 -32.31
C GLY A 325 -17.21 -2.67 -32.68
N LYS A 326 -16.28 -2.84 -33.65
CA LYS A 326 -15.19 -1.96 -34.11
C LYS A 326 -15.52 -0.48 -34.44
N LYS A 327 -16.60 0.15 -33.97
CA LYS A 327 -17.03 1.48 -34.43
C LYS A 327 -17.49 2.50 -33.39
N ARG A 328 -17.32 2.32 -32.08
CA ARG A 328 -17.63 3.39 -31.10
C ARG A 328 -16.54 3.57 -30.04
N LYS A 329 -16.30 4.84 -29.69
CA LYS A 329 -15.21 5.29 -28.80
C LYS A 329 -15.28 4.55 -27.46
N LYS A 330 -14.10 4.24 -26.93
CA LYS A 330 -13.77 3.33 -25.80
C LYS A 330 -14.47 3.60 -24.45
N ASP A 331 -15.30 4.64 -24.33
CA ASP A 331 -15.76 5.14 -23.03
C ASP A 331 -17.28 5.04 -22.80
N ASP A 332 -18.10 4.94 -23.84
CA ASP A 332 -19.58 5.05 -23.71
C ASP A 332 -20.26 3.71 -23.37
N GLY A 333 -19.48 2.64 -23.19
CA GLY A 333 -19.98 1.28 -23.03
C GLY A 333 -19.64 0.63 -21.69
N SER A 334 -19.14 1.35 -20.67
CA SER A 334 -18.86 0.71 -19.38
C SER A 334 -20.16 0.40 -18.62
N PRO A 335 -20.24 -0.68 -17.80
CA PRO A 335 -21.45 -1.01 -17.05
C PRO A 335 -21.88 0.13 -16.12
N VAL A 336 -20.90 0.86 -15.60
CA VAL A 336 -21.12 2.01 -14.71
C VAL A 336 -21.70 3.21 -15.48
N SER A 337 -21.38 3.37 -16.76
CA SER A 337 -22.02 4.37 -17.62
C SER A 337 -23.48 4.02 -17.92
N ILE A 338 -23.78 2.72 -18.05
CA ILE A 338 -25.16 2.22 -18.22
C ILE A 338 -26.00 2.50 -16.97
N PHE A 339 -25.45 2.27 -15.77
CA PHE A 339 -26.09 2.66 -14.51
C PHE A 339 -26.35 4.18 -14.42
N SER A 340 -25.65 5.02 -15.18
CA SER A 340 -25.87 6.48 -15.20
C SER A 340 -26.96 6.94 -16.19
N LEU A 341 -27.12 6.22 -17.32
CA LEU A 341 -28.11 6.53 -18.35
C LEU A 341 -29.55 6.19 -17.93
N SER A 342 -29.71 5.29 -16.97
CA SER A 342 -31.02 4.90 -16.43
C SER A 342 -31.60 5.92 -15.44
N GLY A 343 -30.83 6.95 -15.03
CA GLY A 343 -31.27 8.00 -14.11
C GLY A 343 -31.67 9.33 -14.77
N SER A 344 -31.49 9.51 -16.09
CA SER A 344 -31.53 10.85 -16.73
C SER A 344 -32.92 11.35 -17.16
N ASN A 345 -33.98 10.54 -17.11
CA ASN A 345 -35.29 10.86 -17.74
C ASN A 345 -36.46 11.07 -16.76
N ALA A 346 -36.23 11.42 -15.49
CA ALA A 346 -37.32 11.68 -14.54
C ALA A 346 -37.16 13.04 -13.85
N GLN A 347 -37.55 14.12 -14.54
CA GLN A 347 -37.86 15.42 -13.92
C GLN A 347 -39.36 15.67 -14.09
N ASP A 348 -40.14 15.40 -13.03
CA ASP A 348 -41.26 16.22 -12.54
C ASP A 348 -42.07 15.42 -11.51
N GLY A 349 -42.30 16.01 -10.32
CA GLY A 349 -43.25 15.48 -9.33
C GLY A 349 -42.83 15.64 -7.87
N HIS A 350 -43.11 16.80 -7.29
CA HIS A 350 -43.11 17.04 -5.84
C HIS A 350 -44.34 16.41 -5.16
N LEU A 351 -44.18 15.66 -4.06
CA LEU A 351 -44.73 15.95 -2.71
C LEU A 351 -44.74 14.74 -1.75
N ALA A 352 -44.29 15.06 -0.53
CA ALA A 352 -44.67 14.64 0.83
C ALA A 352 -45.10 13.20 1.22
N ALA A 353 -44.65 12.88 2.44
CA ALA A 353 -45.16 11.93 3.42
C ALA A 353 -44.80 10.44 3.29
N GLY A 354 -44.64 9.81 4.47
CA GLY A 354 -44.52 8.36 4.65
C GLY A 354 -43.09 7.84 4.72
N ARG A 355 -42.58 7.64 5.95
CA ARG A 355 -41.61 6.56 6.21
C ARG A 355 -42.23 5.26 5.71
N ASN A 356 -41.40 4.41 5.11
CA ASN A 356 -41.50 2.94 5.05
C ASN A 356 -41.44 2.39 3.63
N GLY A 357 -40.61 1.36 3.46
CA GLY A 357 -40.34 0.72 2.18
C GLY A 357 -39.02 1.20 1.59
N VAL A 358 -39.07 1.88 0.45
CA VAL A 358 -37.93 2.06 -0.45
C VAL A 358 -37.97 3.43 -1.15
N LYS A 359 -37.95 4.51 -0.36
CA LYS A 359 -37.10 5.69 -0.70
C LYS A 359 -35.61 5.41 -0.40
N ARG A 360 -35.32 4.20 0.10
CA ARG A 360 -34.20 3.85 0.98
C ARG A 360 -33.05 3.08 0.33
N LEU A 361 -33.24 2.45 -0.83
CA LEU A 361 -32.15 1.84 -1.61
C LEU A 361 -31.37 2.88 -2.46
N ARG A 362 -31.60 4.16 -2.18
CA ARG A 362 -31.19 5.37 -2.92
C ARG A 362 -31.85 5.44 -4.30
N THR A 363 -33.18 5.53 -4.21
CA THR A 363 -34.19 5.87 -5.24
C THR A 363 -33.80 5.50 -6.67
N ILE A 364 -33.99 4.21 -7.01
CA ILE A 364 -33.98 3.63 -8.36
C ILE A 364 -33.02 4.36 -9.32
N ILE A 365 -31.74 4.01 -9.21
CA ILE A 365 -30.73 4.18 -10.27
C ILE A 365 -30.21 5.63 -10.49
N LEU A 366 -30.34 6.55 -9.52
CA LEU A 366 -29.87 7.97 -9.56
C LEU A 366 -30.88 8.96 -10.17
N THR A 367 -32.05 9.08 -9.54
CA THR A 367 -32.65 10.41 -9.34
C THR A 367 -32.03 11.10 -8.14
#